data_AF-A0A1W9PL14-F1
#
_entry.id   AF-A0A1W9PL14-F1
#
_cell.length_a   1.000
_cell.length_b   1.000
_cell.length_c   1.000
_cell.angle_alpha   90.00
_cell.angle_beta   90.00
_cell.angle_gamma   90.00
#
_symmetry.space_group_name_H-M   'P 1'
#
loop_
_entity.id
_entity.type
_entity.pdbx_description
1 polymer ?
#
loop_
_entity_poly.entity_id
_entity_poly.type
_entity_poly.pdbx_seq_one_letter_code
_entity_poly.pdbx_strand_id
1 'polypeptide(L)'
;MSRFEEILLHITVVVVALFAHKRLTYEFSVPKYAILSLMISILFFYLIFKWLRKKEIKIYFNMAHVGWFLFSLSAFLSTINVYRDNPSYFRYSIDIALFILLNFFVSVYISNTFRTKASITRFLLTILGTGTFVAFDAILNFYKGYDIFLGRVGAPFSRAAIKATVGNPIFVADYMGMLLPIAVYFILSYDFGWKERSYMKIVLIKTFSMISFLLMLITVIIAQTRSEYMSVFLSFVLFFVFYQVSYNLHGSVHSALQHP
;
A
#
# COMPACT_ATOMS: atom_id res chain seq x y z
N MET A 1 6.30 -9.14 -16.29
CA MET A 1 4.85 -9.32 -16.09
C MET A 1 4.18 -9.78 -17.36
N SER A 2 3.33 -10.79 -17.27
CA SER A 2 2.28 -11.03 -18.27
C SER A 2 1.19 -9.96 -18.11
N ARG A 3 0.43 -9.67 -19.18
CA ARG A 3 -0.71 -8.74 -19.10
C ARG A 3 -1.76 -9.20 -18.07
N PHE A 4 -1.93 -10.52 -17.93
CA PHE A 4 -2.85 -11.10 -16.96
C PHE A 4 -2.47 -10.75 -15.52
N GLU A 5 -1.20 -10.95 -15.12
CA GLU A 5 -0.70 -10.58 -13.79
C GLU A 5 -0.92 -9.07 -13.51
N GLU A 6 -0.67 -8.22 -14.50
CA GLU A 6 -0.90 -6.77 -14.39
C GLU A 6 -2.36 -6.42 -14.14
N ILE A 7 -3.26 -6.95 -14.98
CA ILE A 7 -4.69 -6.70 -14.83
C ILE A 7 -5.20 -7.21 -13.48
N LEU A 8 -4.80 -8.42 -13.08
CA LEU A 8 -5.23 -9.02 -11.83
C LEU A 8 -4.79 -8.20 -10.61
N LEU A 9 -3.55 -7.69 -10.59
CA LEU A 9 -3.07 -6.82 -9.53
C LEU A 9 -3.85 -5.49 -9.46
N HIS A 10 -4.15 -4.87 -10.61
CA HIS A 10 -4.92 -3.62 -10.63
C HIS A 10 -6.35 -3.85 -10.12
N ILE A 11 -7.00 -4.93 -10.57
CA ILE A 11 -8.34 -5.33 -10.09
C ILE A 11 -8.29 -5.59 -8.59
N THR A 12 -7.28 -6.32 -8.11
CA THR A 12 -7.13 -6.64 -6.68
C THR A 12 -7.08 -5.38 -5.84
N VAL A 13 -6.24 -4.40 -6.22
CA VAL A 13 -6.12 -3.12 -5.49
C VAL A 13 -7.46 -2.38 -5.48
N VAL A 14 -8.12 -2.25 -6.62
CA VAL A 14 -9.39 -1.53 -6.74
C VAL A 14 -10.48 -2.19 -5.90
N VAL A 15 -10.65 -3.50 -6.05
CA VAL A 15 -11.68 -4.25 -5.32
C VAL A 15 -11.40 -4.21 -3.82
N VAL A 16 -10.19 -4.54 -3.37
CA VAL A 16 -9.87 -4.56 -1.93
C VAL A 16 -9.99 -3.17 -1.30
N ALA A 17 -9.53 -2.12 -1.98
CA ALA A 17 -9.63 -0.75 -1.46
C ALA A 17 -11.08 -0.27 -1.38
N LEU A 18 -11.88 -0.51 -2.42
CA LEU A 18 -13.21 0.08 -2.58
C LEU A 18 -14.37 -0.83 -2.15
N PHE A 19 -14.11 -2.09 -1.78
CA PHE A 19 -15.17 -2.99 -1.34
C PHE A 19 -15.77 -2.53 -0.01
N ALA A 20 -16.98 -1.98 -0.10
CA ALA A 20 -17.82 -1.60 1.02
C ALA A 20 -19.26 -1.97 0.73
N HIS A 21 -19.89 -2.73 1.64
CA HIS A 21 -21.28 -3.15 1.44
C HIS A 21 -21.97 -3.35 2.78
N LYS A 22 -23.12 -2.68 2.98
CA LYS A 22 -23.85 -2.60 4.27
C LYS A 22 -24.02 -3.94 5.00
N ARG A 23 -24.21 -5.03 4.27
CA ARG A 23 -24.44 -6.38 4.83
C ARG A 23 -23.18 -7.24 4.94
N LEU A 24 -22.13 -6.94 4.17
CA LEU A 24 -20.95 -7.80 4.05
C LEU A 24 -19.73 -7.22 4.78
N THR A 25 -19.67 -5.89 4.95
CA THR A 25 -18.60 -5.20 5.68
C THR A 25 -19.04 -4.79 7.08
N TYR A 26 -19.58 -5.74 7.86
CA TYR A 26 -19.87 -5.51 9.29
C TYR A 26 -18.54 -5.34 10.06
N GLU A 27 -17.55 -6.14 9.71
CA GLU A 27 -16.12 -5.94 9.97
C GLU A 27 -15.44 -5.73 8.62
N PHE A 28 -15.02 -4.50 8.31
CA PHE A 28 -14.48 -4.15 6.99
C PHE A 28 -13.25 -4.97 6.59
N SER A 29 -12.46 -5.43 7.57
CA SER A 29 -11.24 -6.19 7.36
C SER A 29 -11.49 -7.60 6.81
N VAL A 30 -12.49 -8.32 7.32
CA VAL A 30 -12.73 -9.74 7.01
C VAL A 30 -12.97 -10.02 5.52
N PRO A 31 -13.95 -9.40 4.84
CA PRO A 31 -14.20 -9.68 3.43
C PRO A 31 -13.04 -9.20 2.53
N LYS A 32 -12.34 -8.13 2.94
CA LYS A 32 -11.17 -7.62 2.22
C LYS A 32 -10.00 -8.59 2.30
N TYR A 33 -9.73 -9.14 3.47
CA TYR A 33 -8.72 -10.19 3.64
C TYR A 33 -9.08 -11.46 2.88
N ALA A 34 -10.36 -11.84 2.81
CA ALA A 34 -10.79 -12.98 2.01
C ALA A 34 -10.55 -12.74 0.50
N ILE A 35 -10.94 -11.57 -0.03
CA ILE A 35 -10.71 -11.20 -1.43
C ILE A 35 -9.21 -11.16 -1.73
N LEU A 36 -8.43 -10.49 -0.88
CA LEU A 36 -6.99 -10.40 -1.03
C LEU A 36 -6.33 -11.78 -1.02
N SER A 37 -6.72 -12.65 -0.08
CA SER A 37 -6.19 -14.01 0.02
C SER A 37 -6.52 -14.82 -1.24
N LEU A 38 -7.76 -14.75 -1.73
CA LEU A 38 -8.17 -15.42 -2.97
C LEU A 38 -7.34 -14.94 -4.17
N MET A 39 -7.16 -13.63 -4.33
CA MET A 39 -6.40 -13.06 -5.44
C MET A 39 -4.92 -13.45 -5.38
N ILE A 40 -4.33 -13.44 -4.18
CA ILE A 40 -2.95 -13.89 -3.97
C ILE A 40 -2.83 -15.39 -4.23
N SER A 41 -3.79 -16.22 -3.81
CA SER A 41 -3.80 -17.66 -4.10
C SER A 41 -3.83 -17.91 -5.61
N ILE A 42 -4.64 -17.18 -6.38
CA ILE A 42 -4.68 -17.28 -7.85
C ILE A 42 -3.30 -16.96 -8.44
N LEU A 43 -2.66 -15.88 -7.99
CA LEU A 43 -1.30 -15.51 -8.43
C LEU A 43 -0.26 -16.57 -8.06
N PHE A 44 -0.37 -17.14 -6.85
CA PHE A 44 0.53 -18.18 -6.36
C PHE A 44 0.41 -19.46 -7.19
N PHE A 45 -0.81 -19.95 -7.46
CA PHE A 45 -1.01 -21.12 -8.33
C PHE A 45 -0.54 -20.86 -9.76
N TYR A 46 -0.77 -19.65 -10.29
CA TYR A 46 -0.24 -19.26 -11.60
C TYR A 46 1.29 -19.32 -11.66
N LEU A 47 1.97 -18.86 -10.60
CA LEU A 47 3.43 -18.94 -10.48
C LEU A 47 3.93 -20.37 -10.41
N ILE A 48 3.30 -21.23 -9.60
CA ILE A 48 3.63 -22.65 -9.52
C ILE A 48 3.51 -23.29 -10.91
N PHE A 49 2.41 -23.03 -11.61
CA PHE A 49 2.19 -23.58 -12.95
C PHE A 49 3.24 -23.10 -13.96
N LYS A 50 3.66 -21.85 -13.86
CA LYS A 50 4.73 -21.28 -14.69
C LYS A 50 6.10 -21.86 -14.33
N TRP A 51 6.35 -22.10 -13.04
CA TRP A 51 7.57 -22.72 -12.55
C TRP A 51 7.71 -24.17 -13.04
N LEU A 52 6.67 -24.98 -12.88
CA LEU A 52 6.62 -26.37 -13.36
C LEU A 52 6.95 -26.47 -14.85
N ARG A 53 6.60 -25.45 -15.65
CA ARG A 53 6.90 -25.41 -17.09
C ARG A 53 8.29 -24.89 -17.45
N LYS A 54 8.88 -23.98 -16.66
CA LYS A 54 10.11 -23.27 -17.05
C LYS A 54 11.40 -23.77 -16.40
N LYS A 55 11.32 -24.55 -15.31
CA LYS A 55 12.45 -25.18 -14.58
C LYS A 55 13.62 -24.28 -14.14
N GLU A 56 13.62 -22.99 -14.42
CA GLU A 56 14.60 -22.02 -13.94
C GLU A 56 13.94 -20.96 -13.05
N ILE A 57 14.52 -20.74 -11.87
CA ILE A 57 14.13 -19.67 -10.95
C ILE A 57 15.29 -18.70 -10.80
N LYS A 58 15.11 -17.46 -11.26
CA LYS A 58 15.93 -16.32 -10.86
C LYS A 58 15.06 -15.42 -10.00
N ILE A 59 15.27 -15.44 -8.68
CA ILE A 59 14.60 -14.54 -7.73
C ILE A 59 15.56 -13.40 -7.42
N TYR A 60 15.15 -12.19 -7.75
CA TYR A 60 15.71 -10.97 -7.22
C TYR A 60 15.33 -10.83 -5.75
N PHE A 61 16.34 -10.70 -4.90
CA PHE A 61 16.21 -10.55 -3.45
C PHE A 61 17.12 -9.39 -3.00
N ASN A 62 16.67 -8.54 -2.08
CA ASN A 62 17.40 -7.35 -1.65
C ASN A 62 17.24 -7.14 -0.14
N MET A 63 17.93 -6.14 0.40
CA MET A 63 17.91 -5.86 1.84
C MET A 63 16.53 -5.47 2.37
N ALA A 64 15.65 -4.87 1.54
CA ALA A 64 14.27 -4.59 1.95
C ALA A 64 13.50 -5.90 2.19
N HIS A 65 13.69 -6.91 1.34
CA HIS A 65 13.11 -8.24 1.57
C HIS A 65 13.67 -8.91 2.83
N VAL A 66 14.97 -8.78 3.12
CA VAL A 66 15.57 -9.28 4.38
C VAL A 66 14.91 -8.62 5.58
N GLY A 67 14.81 -7.29 5.58
CA GLY A 67 14.18 -6.54 6.67
C GLY A 67 12.73 -6.97 6.91
N TRP A 68 11.96 -7.13 5.82
CA TRP A 68 10.56 -7.55 5.92
C TRP A 68 10.40 -9.00 6.38
N PHE A 69 11.31 -9.89 5.99
CA PHE A 69 11.36 -11.26 6.49
C PHE A 69 11.67 -11.32 7.98
N LEU A 70 12.69 -10.58 8.43
CA LEU A 70 13.05 -10.52 9.84
C LEU A 70 11.92 -9.88 10.69
N PHE A 71 11.23 -8.89 10.13
CA PHE A 71 10.05 -8.31 10.76
C PHE A 71 8.92 -9.34 10.90
N SER A 72 8.65 -10.13 9.86
CA SER A 72 7.69 -11.24 9.94
C SER A 72 8.10 -12.28 10.98
N LEU A 73 9.37 -12.66 11.05
CA LEU A 73 9.88 -13.60 12.04
C LEU A 73 9.73 -13.05 13.46
N SER A 74 10.04 -11.76 13.66
CA SER A 74 9.84 -11.07 14.94
C SER A 74 8.37 -11.07 15.35
N ALA A 75 7.44 -10.87 14.42
CA ALA A 75 6.01 -10.97 14.69
C ALA A 75 5.62 -12.36 15.21
N PHE A 76 6.13 -13.44 14.61
CA PHE A 76 5.90 -14.79 15.14
C PHE A 76 6.49 -14.99 16.52
N LEU A 77 7.74 -14.58 16.75
CA LEU A 77 8.37 -14.68 18.07
C LEU A 77 7.59 -13.92 19.14
N SER A 78 7.01 -12.77 18.80
CA SER A 78 6.18 -11.98 19.72
C SER A 78 4.93 -12.73 20.21
N THR A 79 4.39 -13.64 19.39
CA THR A 79 3.22 -14.45 19.75
C THR A 79 3.52 -15.43 20.90
N ILE A 80 4.78 -15.78 21.14
CA ILE A 80 5.18 -16.61 22.29
C ILE A 80 4.83 -15.90 23.61
N ASN A 81 5.10 -14.59 23.69
CA ASN A 81 4.75 -13.79 24.85
C ASN A 81 3.23 -13.66 24.98
N VAL A 82 2.51 -13.50 23.87
CA VAL A 82 1.04 -13.46 23.89
C VAL A 82 0.47 -14.79 24.38
N TYR A 83 1.01 -15.93 23.92
CA TYR A 83 0.57 -17.24 24.39
C TYR A 83 0.77 -17.41 25.89
N ARG A 84 1.90 -16.93 26.43
CA ARG A 84 2.21 -17.01 27.85
C ARG A 84 1.35 -16.06 28.70
N ASP A 85 1.25 -14.81 28.29
CA ASP A 85 0.68 -13.74 29.13
C ASP A 85 -0.82 -13.55 28.89
N ASN A 86 -1.31 -13.85 27.69
CA ASN A 86 -2.71 -13.66 27.28
C ASN A 86 -3.17 -14.72 26.24
N PRO A 87 -3.32 -16.01 26.63
CA PRO A 87 -3.60 -17.11 25.71
C PRO A 87 -4.84 -16.91 24.83
N SER A 88 -5.86 -16.19 25.33
CA SER A 88 -7.09 -15.88 24.60
C SER A 88 -6.86 -15.06 23.32
N TYR A 89 -5.79 -14.26 23.26
CA TYR A 89 -5.41 -13.45 22.10
C TYR A 89 -4.39 -14.13 21.18
N PHE A 90 -3.93 -15.34 21.53
CA PHE A 90 -2.90 -16.04 20.76
C PHE A 90 -3.33 -16.27 19.32
N ARG A 91 -4.56 -16.76 19.10
CA ARG A 91 -5.10 -16.99 17.76
C ARG A 91 -5.13 -15.72 16.91
N TYR A 92 -5.62 -14.62 17.46
CA TYR A 92 -5.64 -13.36 16.73
C TYR A 92 -4.22 -12.87 16.37
N SER A 93 -3.28 -13.04 17.31
CA SER A 93 -1.89 -12.62 17.11
C SER A 93 -1.16 -13.47 16.06
N ILE A 94 -1.42 -14.79 16.02
CA ILE A 94 -0.85 -15.67 15.00
C ILE A 94 -1.43 -15.38 13.62
N ASP A 95 -2.73 -15.07 13.53
CA ASP A 95 -3.38 -14.67 12.28
C ASP A 95 -2.74 -13.40 11.69
N ILE A 96 -2.40 -12.42 12.55
CA ILE A 96 -1.64 -11.22 12.14
C ILE A 96 -0.22 -11.59 11.68
N ALA A 97 0.50 -12.43 12.42
CA ALA A 97 1.85 -12.84 12.04
C ALA A 97 1.89 -13.56 10.69
N LEU A 98 0.90 -14.43 10.41
CA LEU A 98 0.70 -15.08 9.12
C LEU A 98 0.40 -14.07 8.00
N PHE A 99 -0.41 -13.04 8.29
CA PHE A 99 -0.66 -11.96 7.33
C PHE A 99 0.60 -11.15 7.00
N ILE A 100 1.45 -10.85 7.99
CA ILE A 100 2.74 -10.17 7.77
C ILE A 100 3.66 -11.05 6.91
N LEU A 101 3.69 -12.37 7.16
CA LEU A 101 4.45 -13.31 6.34
C LEU A 101 3.94 -13.38 4.90
N LEU A 102 2.62 -13.36 4.72
CA LEU A 102 2.02 -13.28 3.39
C LEU A 102 2.48 -12.00 2.66
N ASN A 103 2.52 -10.86 3.34
CA ASN A 103 3.03 -9.61 2.77
C ASN A 103 4.51 -9.70 2.37
N PHE A 104 5.34 -10.45 3.09
CA PHE A 104 6.71 -10.75 2.65
C PHE A 104 6.74 -11.50 1.32
N PHE A 105 5.97 -12.57 1.18
CA PHE A 105 5.91 -13.30 -0.10
C PHE A 105 5.36 -12.43 -1.23
N VAL A 106 4.35 -11.61 -0.96
CA VAL A 106 3.82 -10.63 -1.93
C VAL A 106 4.87 -9.61 -2.34
N SER A 107 5.67 -9.10 -1.40
CA SER A 107 6.77 -8.17 -1.68
C SER A 107 7.81 -8.80 -2.62
N VAL A 108 8.24 -10.03 -2.32
CA VAL A 108 9.17 -10.77 -3.18
C VAL A 108 8.56 -10.98 -4.56
N TYR A 109 7.28 -11.36 -4.62
CA TYR A 109 6.57 -11.54 -5.89
C TYR A 109 6.54 -10.26 -6.73
N ILE A 110 6.15 -9.12 -6.14
CA ILE A 110 6.05 -7.82 -6.81
C ILE A 110 7.42 -7.44 -7.40
N SER A 111 8.48 -7.50 -6.59
CA SER A 111 9.84 -7.17 -7.01
C SER A 111 10.36 -8.04 -8.17
N ASN A 112 9.85 -9.26 -8.31
CA ASN A 112 10.25 -10.20 -9.36
C ASN A 112 9.35 -10.15 -10.61
N THR A 113 8.16 -9.57 -10.48
CA THR A 113 7.15 -9.58 -11.55
C THR A 113 7.16 -8.27 -12.34
N PHE A 114 7.32 -7.14 -11.65
CA PHE A 114 7.46 -5.84 -12.28
C PHE A 114 8.84 -5.71 -12.92
N ARG A 115 8.86 -5.57 -14.26
CA ARG A 115 10.10 -5.51 -15.05
C ARG A 115 10.40 -4.13 -15.63
N THR A 116 9.43 -3.23 -15.60
CA THR A 116 9.56 -1.91 -16.23
C THR A 116 9.05 -0.84 -15.29
N LYS A 117 9.76 0.29 -15.26
CA LYS A 117 9.34 1.50 -14.55
C LYS A 117 7.92 1.90 -14.92
N ALA A 118 7.56 1.76 -16.20
CA ALA A 118 6.21 2.05 -16.71
C ALA A 118 5.09 1.26 -16.02
N SER A 119 5.31 -0.04 -15.76
CA SER A 119 4.31 -0.89 -15.12
C SER A 119 4.20 -0.57 -13.63
N ILE A 120 5.34 -0.30 -12.98
CA ILE A 120 5.39 0.13 -11.57
C ILE A 120 4.62 1.45 -11.41
N THR A 121 4.90 2.45 -12.25
CA THR A 121 4.24 3.76 -12.16
C THR A 121 2.74 3.68 -12.46
N ARG A 122 2.30 2.84 -13.41
CA ARG A 122 0.86 2.59 -13.61
C ARG A 122 0.19 1.97 -12.38
N PHE A 123 0.82 0.96 -11.79
CA PHE A 123 0.29 0.30 -10.61
C PHE A 123 0.21 1.24 -9.41
N LEU A 124 1.28 2.02 -9.16
CA LEU A 124 1.28 3.04 -8.11
C LEU A 124 0.24 4.14 -8.36
N LEU A 125 -0.01 4.55 -9.62
CA LEU A 125 -1.10 5.47 -9.95
C LEU A 125 -2.47 4.87 -9.66
N THR A 126 -2.68 3.57 -9.89
CA THR A 126 -3.93 2.90 -9.52
C THR A 126 -4.15 2.91 -8.02
N ILE A 127 -3.12 2.60 -7.23
CA ILE A 127 -3.18 2.68 -5.76
C ILE A 127 -3.46 4.12 -5.31
N LEU A 128 -2.79 5.11 -5.90
CA LEU A 128 -3.02 6.53 -5.60
C LEU A 128 -4.46 6.94 -5.97
N GLY A 129 -4.97 6.47 -7.11
CA GLY A 129 -6.36 6.62 -7.56
C GLY A 129 -7.38 6.14 -6.54
N THR A 130 -7.24 4.88 -6.10
CA THR A 130 -8.13 4.31 -5.09
C THR A 130 -8.01 5.03 -3.76
N GLY A 131 -6.79 5.38 -3.34
CA GLY A 131 -6.56 6.16 -2.13
C GLY A 131 -7.20 7.54 -2.16
N THR A 132 -7.18 8.19 -3.32
CA THR A 132 -7.81 9.50 -3.51
C THR A 132 -9.32 9.43 -3.33
N PHE A 133 -9.95 8.40 -3.89
CA PHE A 133 -11.37 8.15 -3.69
C PHE A 133 -11.68 7.91 -2.20
N VAL A 134 -10.90 7.07 -1.52
CA VAL A 134 -11.07 6.80 -0.09
C VAL A 134 -10.90 8.06 0.75
N ALA A 135 -9.90 8.91 0.45
CA ALA A 135 -9.69 10.19 1.12
C ALA A 135 -10.90 11.12 0.94
N PHE A 136 -11.41 11.24 -0.28
CA PHE A 136 -12.58 12.04 -0.58
C PHE A 136 -13.82 11.55 0.19
N ASP A 137 -14.07 10.24 0.19
CA ASP A 137 -15.18 9.63 0.91
C ASP A 137 -15.03 9.79 2.44
N ALA A 138 -13.80 9.69 2.97
CA ALA A 138 -13.51 9.95 4.38
C ALA A 138 -13.80 11.40 4.80
N ILE A 139 -13.47 12.37 3.95
CA ILE A 139 -13.81 13.78 4.16
C ILE A 139 -15.33 13.96 4.12
N LEU A 140 -16.02 13.33 3.17
CA LEU A 140 -17.49 13.35 3.09
C LEU A 140 -18.14 12.75 4.35
N ASN A 141 -17.62 11.61 4.82
CA ASN A 141 -18.01 10.93 6.05
C ASN A 141 -17.91 11.90 7.24
N PHE A 142 -16.77 12.59 7.38
CA PHE A 142 -16.56 13.53 8.48
C PHE A 142 -17.49 14.73 8.41
N TYR A 143 -17.58 15.43 7.28
CA TYR A 143 -18.34 16.68 7.20
C TYR A 143 -19.86 16.49 7.07
N LYS A 144 -20.32 15.39 6.47
CA LYS A 144 -21.76 15.15 6.22
C LYS A 144 -22.33 13.96 6.98
N GLY A 145 -21.51 13.13 7.62
CA GLY A 145 -21.96 11.88 8.22
C GLY A 145 -22.43 10.84 7.20
N TYR A 146 -21.97 10.95 5.95
CA TYR A 146 -22.42 10.15 4.81
C TYR A 146 -21.25 9.52 4.07
N ASP A 147 -21.42 8.25 3.71
CA ASP A 147 -20.51 7.41 2.94
C ASP A 147 -21.14 7.03 1.61
N ILE A 148 -20.34 7.07 0.53
CA ILE A 148 -20.84 6.85 -0.83
C ILE A 148 -21.50 5.47 -1.01
N PHE A 149 -21.00 4.43 -0.32
CA PHE A 149 -21.51 3.06 -0.45
C PHE A 149 -22.45 2.67 0.69
N LEU A 150 -22.22 3.20 1.89
CA LEU A 150 -22.92 2.81 3.12
C LEU A 150 -24.00 3.79 3.54
N GLY A 151 -24.11 4.95 2.89
CA GLY A 151 -25.09 5.98 3.24
C GLY A 151 -24.75 6.63 4.57
N ARG A 152 -25.75 6.85 5.45
CA ARG A 152 -25.53 7.54 6.72
C ARG A 152 -24.69 6.67 7.68
N VAL A 153 -23.50 7.15 8.04
CA VAL A 153 -22.51 6.43 8.87
C VAL A 153 -22.28 7.05 10.23
N GLY A 154 -22.70 8.31 10.45
CA GLY A 154 -22.54 8.98 11.74
C GLY A 154 -23.05 10.41 11.74
N ALA A 155 -22.70 11.16 12.80
CA ALA A 155 -22.98 12.58 12.90
C ALA A 155 -21.89 13.41 12.18
N PRO A 156 -22.25 14.54 11.55
CA PRO A 156 -21.28 15.51 11.03
C PRO A 156 -20.27 15.96 12.08
N PHE A 157 -19.05 16.25 11.64
CA PHE A 157 -17.89 16.68 12.44
C PHE A 157 -17.47 15.70 13.54
N SER A 158 -17.90 14.43 13.44
CA SER A 158 -17.46 13.38 14.34
C SER A 158 -16.38 12.53 13.69
N ARG A 159 -15.24 12.40 14.36
CA ARG A 159 -14.19 11.45 13.98
C ARG A 159 -14.75 10.04 13.80
N ALA A 160 -15.67 9.61 14.68
CA ALA A 160 -16.24 8.26 14.63
C ALA A 160 -17.08 8.00 13.36
N ALA A 161 -17.50 9.06 12.65
CA ALA A 161 -18.19 8.94 11.37
C ALA A 161 -17.24 8.56 10.22
N ILE A 162 -15.91 8.72 10.39
CA ILE A 162 -14.92 8.36 9.38
C ILE A 162 -14.81 6.83 9.30
N LYS A 163 -15.58 6.24 8.38
CA LYS A 163 -15.42 4.85 7.96
C LYS A 163 -14.76 4.78 6.60
N ALA A 164 -15.30 5.52 5.64
CA ALA A 164 -15.06 5.32 4.21
C ALA A 164 -15.24 3.83 3.84
N THR A 165 -14.63 3.40 2.74
CA THR A 165 -14.56 1.99 2.41
C THR A 165 -13.59 1.19 3.29
N VAL A 166 -12.82 1.80 4.20
CA VAL A 166 -11.74 1.14 4.96
C VAL A 166 -12.18 0.68 6.34
N GLY A 167 -13.10 1.43 6.97
CA GLY A 167 -13.93 0.96 8.07
C GLY A 167 -13.84 1.74 9.38
N ASN A 168 -12.65 2.25 9.74
CA ASN A 168 -12.50 3.09 10.93
C ASN A 168 -11.47 4.22 10.70
N PRO A 169 -11.47 5.26 11.56
CA PRO A 169 -10.63 6.44 11.35
C PRO A 169 -9.14 6.13 11.42
N ILE A 170 -8.74 5.14 12.22
CA ILE A 170 -7.35 4.70 12.39
C ILE A 170 -6.85 4.05 11.10
N PHE A 171 -7.57 3.06 10.58
CA PHE A 171 -7.21 2.36 9.35
C PHE A 171 -7.29 3.27 8.13
N VAL A 172 -8.25 4.19 8.09
CA VAL A 172 -8.30 5.22 7.04
C VAL A 172 -7.04 6.07 7.09
N ALA A 173 -6.67 6.61 8.25
CA ALA A 173 -5.49 7.46 8.39
C ALA A 173 -4.18 6.72 8.11
N ASP A 174 -4.04 5.49 8.60
CA ASP A 174 -2.89 4.61 8.30
C ASP A 174 -2.77 4.35 6.80
N TYR A 175 -3.89 3.99 6.14
CA TYR A 175 -3.92 3.82 4.69
C TYR A 175 -3.53 5.10 3.95
N MET A 176 -4.02 6.28 4.35
CA MET A 176 -3.60 7.56 3.76
C MET A 176 -2.10 7.81 3.98
N GLY A 177 -1.59 7.52 5.18
CA GLY A 177 -0.19 7.66 5.54
C GLY A 177 0.74 6.84 4.66
N MET A 178 0.35 5.62 4.30
CA MET A 178 1.10 4.77 3.37
C MET A 178 1.14 5.34 1.94
N LEU A 179 0.12 6.10 1.53
CA LEU A 179 0.00 6.63 0.17
C LEU A 179 0.61 8.02 -0.03
N LEU A 180 0.80 8.78 1.05
CA LEU A 180 1.43 10.10 1.02
C LEU A 180 2.82 10.10 0.35
N PRO A 181 3.75 9.16 0.65
CA PRO A 181 5.02 9.07 -0.07
C PRO A 181 4.87 8.77 -1.57
N ILE A 182 3.84 7.99 -1.96
CA ILE A 182 3.55 7.70 -3.36
C ILE A 182 3.10 8.97 -4.09
N ALA A 183 2.23 9.77 -3.46
CA ALA A 183 1.84 11.07 -4.01
C ALA A 183 3.04 11.99 -4.20
N VAL A 184 3.93 12.09 -3.20
CA VAL A 184 5.17 12.89 -3.30
C VAL A 184 6.08 12.40 -4.42
N TYR A 185 6.23 11.08 -4.59
CA TYR A 185 6.97 10.52 -5.72
C TYR A 185 6.46 11.04 -7.07
N PHE A 186 5.14 11.07 -7.29
CA PHE A 186 4.57 11.56 -8.55
C PHE A 186 4.65 13.08 -8.71
N ILE A 187 4.57 13.84 -7.61
CA ILE A 187 4.77 15.30 -7.63
C ILE A 187 6.19 15.64 -8.07
N LEU A 188 7.19 14.92 -7.55
CA LEU A 188 8.61 15.21 -7.81
C LEU A 188 9.11 14.59 -9.13
N SER A 189 8.57 13.45 -9.55
CA SER A 189 9.06 12.74 -10.73
C SER A 189 8.65 13.41 -12.06
N TYR A 190 9.56 13.37 -13.03
CA TYR A 190 9.34 13.81 -14.41
C TYR A 190 9.43 12.67 -15.42
N ASP A 191 9.97 11.52 -15.01
CA ASP A 191 10.09 10.35 -15.86
C ASP A 191 9.31 9.18 -15.24
N PHE A 192 8.22 8.80 -15.89
CA PHE A 192 7.38 7.68 -15.48
C PHE A 192 7.72 6.37 -16.21
N GLY A 193 8.73 6.39 -17.09
CA GLY A 193 9.13 5.26 -17.93
C GLY A 193 8.15 4.94 -19.07
N TRP A 194 7.22 5.84 -19.38
CA TRP A 194 6.23 5.66 -20.45
C TRP A 194 6.85 6.01 -21.81
N LYS A 195 6.48 5.24 -22.85
CA LYS A 195 7.05 5.40 -24.21
C LYS A 195 6.79 6.79 -24.80
N GLU A 196 5.62 7.37 -24.52
CA GLU A 196 5.26 8.70 -24.96
C GLU A 196 5.41 9.71 -23.82
N ARG A 197 6.36 10.62 -23.95
CA ARG A 197 6.49 11.78 -23.07
C ARG A 197 5.61 12.90 -23.61
N SER A 198 4.41 13.03 -23.04
CA SER A 198 3.55 14.19 -23.28
C SER A 198 3.62 15.12 -22.08
N TYR A 199 3.97 16.38 -22.32
CA TYR A 199 4.00 17.41 -21.28
C TYR A 199 2.65 17.50 -20.54
N MET A 200 1.53 17.44 -21.28
CA MET A 200 0.18 17.45 -20.70
C MET A 200 -0.06 16.26 -19.77
N LYS A 201 0.38 15.05 -20.14
CA LYS A 201 0.27 13.87 -19.28
C LYS A 201 1.05 14.06 -17.96
N ILE A 202 2.25 14.66 -18.03
CA ILE A 202 3.06 14.94 -16.84
C ILE A 202 2.37 15.95 -15.93
N VAL A 203 1.88 17.06 -16.49
CA VAL A 203 1.16 18.09 -15.73
C VAL A 203 -0.08 17.49 -15.06
N LEU A 204 -0.90 16.72 -15.79
CA LEU A 204 -2.09 16.08 -15.24
C LEU A 204 -1.76 15.14 -14.08
N ILE A 205 -0.71 14.32 -14.19
CA ILE A 205 -0.30 13.41 -13.12
C ILE A 205 0.17 14.18 -11.89
N LYS A 206 0.97 15.25 -12.07
CA LYS A 206 1.44 16.09 -10.97
C LYS A 206 0.28 16.79 -10.27
N THR A 207 -0.63 17.38 -11.02
CA THR A 207 -1.82 18.04 -10.48
C THR A 207 -2.71 17.05 -9.74
N PHE A 208 -2.99 15.89 -10.34
CA PHE A 208 -3.73 14.82 -9.69
C PHE A 208 -3.07 14.40 -8.37
N SER A 209 -1.76 14.15 -8.40
CA SER A 209 -1.01 13.71 -7.21
C SER A 209 -0.95 14.77 -6.12
N MET A 210 -0.91 16.05 -6.48
CA MET A 210 -1.00 17.16 -5.53
C MET A 210 -2.38 17.22 -4.86
N ILE A 211 -3.46 17.05 -5.64
CA ILE A 211 -4.82 16.98 -5.09
C ILE A 211 -4.95 15.77 -4.17
N SER A 212 -4.49 14.59 -4.61
CA SER A 212 -4.47 13.38 -3.79
C SER A 212 -3.72 13.58 -2.49
N PHE A 213 -2.52 14.18 -2.54
CA PHE A 213 -1.71 14.48 -1.37
C PHE A 213 -2.48 15.34 -0.36
N LEU A 214 -3.11 16.42 -0.81
CA LEU A 214 -3.86 17.33 0.05
C LEU A 214 -5.07 16.63 0.69
N LEU A 215 -5.84 15.87 -0.09
CA LEU A 215 -6.97 15.11 0.43
C LEU A 215 -6.53 14.07 1.48
N MET A 216 -5.45 13.35 1.20
CA MET A 216 -4.88 12.36 2.12
C MET A 216 -4.39 13.03 3.41
N LEU A 217 -3.68 14.16 3.31
CA LEU A 217 -3.18 14.90 4.46
C LEU A 217 -4.32 15.45 5.33
N ILE A 218 -5.34 16.05 4.71
CA ILE A 218 -6.55 16.50 5.40
C ILE A 218 -7.21 15.32 6.13
N THR A 219 -7.34 14.18 5.46
CA THR A 219 -7.94 12.97 6.03
C THR A 219 -7.18 12.47 7.26
N VAL A 220 -5.84 12.46 7.21
CA VAL A 220 -5.00 12.15 8.38
C VAL A 220 -5.30 13.11 9.53
N ILE A 221 -5.32 14.42 9.28
CA ILE A 221 -5.55 15.46 10.30
C ILE A 221 -6.95 15.35 10.94
N ILE A 222 -8.00 15.14 10.15
CA ILE A 222 -9.37 15.01 10.71
C ILE A 222 -9.59 13.68 11.43
N ALA A 223 -8.78 12.66 11.12
CA ALA A 223 -8.84 11.38 11.80
C ALA A 223 -8.27 11.44 13.23
N GLN A 224 -7.52 12.48 13.62
CA GLN A 224 -7.11 12.74 15.01
C GLN A 224 -6.42 11.56 15.71
N THR A 225 -5.62 10.82 14.96
CA THR A 225 -4.89 9.64 15.44
C THR A 225 -3.44 9.98 15.76
N ARG A 226 -3.12 10.07 17.06
CA ARG A 226 -1.77 10.43 17.52
C ARG A 226 -0.68 9.49 16.99
N SER A 227 -0.94 8.19 16.95
CA SER A 227 -0.03 7.19 16.38
C SER A 227 0.25 7.47 14.91
N GLU A 228 -0.78 7.79 14.14
CA GLU A 228 -0.64 8.03 12.70
C GLU A 228 0.10 9.32 12.40
N TYR A 229 -0.06 10.37 13.21
CA TYR A 229 0.74 11.59 13.05
C TYR A 229 2.23 11.32 13.18
N MET A 230 2.61 10.53 14.19
CA MET A 230 4.00 10.12 14.38
C MET A 230 4.48 9.20 13.26
N SER A 231 3.63 8.26 12.83
CA SER A 231 3.91 7.34 11.73
C SER A 231 4.16 8.08 10.40
N VAL A 232 3.29 9.03 10.05
CA VAL A 232 3.42 9.86 8.85
C VAL A 232 4.67 10.74 8.91
N PHE A 233 4.95 11.34 10.06
CA PHE A 233 6.19 12.11 10.23
C PHE A 233 7.42 11.22 10.02
N LEU A 234 7.46 10.06 10.67
CA LEU A 234 8.57 9.11 10.56
C LEU A 234 8.70 8.56 9.13
N SER A 235 7.59 8.31 8.44
CA SER A 235 7.61 7.80 7.06
C SER A 235 8.24 8.80 6.09
N PHE A 236 8.00 10.10 6.27
CA PHE A 236 8.67 11.15 5.50
C PHE A 236 10.15 11.28 5.84
N VAL A 237 10.53 11.19 7.11
CA VAL A 237 11.94 11.18 7.53
C VAL A 237 12.68 10.02 6.87
N LEU A 238 12.13 8.81 6.96
CA LEU A 238 12.71 7.61 6.34
C LEU A 238 12.75 7.74 4.81
N PHE A 239 11.68 8.24 4.18
CA PHE A 239 11.66 8.48 2.74
C PHE A 239 12.81 9.40 2.32
N PHE A 240 13.02 10.52 3.02
CA PHE A 240 14.09 11.46 2.71
C PHE A 240 15.48 10.85 2.92
N VAL A 241 15.69 10.13 4.02
CA VAL A 241 16.96 9.44 4.30
C VAL A 241 17.27 8.40 3.20
N PHE A 242 16.31 7.55 2.85
CA PHE A 242 16.52 6.55 1.79
C PHE A 242 16.72 7.19 0.42
N TYR A 243 16.01 8.27 0.13
CA TYR A 243 16.23 9.04 -1.10
C TYR A 243 17.66 9.58 -1.16
N GLN A 244 18.16 10.18 -0.08
CA GLN A 244 19.52 10.73 -0.02
C GLN A 244 20.59 9.64 -0.12
N VAL A 245 20.43 8.53 0.59
CA VAL A 245 21.35 7.38 0.52
C VAL A 245 21.41 6.82 -0.90
N SER A 246 20.25 6.64 -1.54
CA SER A 246 20.16 6.17 -2.92
C SER A 246 20.84 7.13 -3.91
N TYR A 247 20.62 8.43 -3.73
CA TYR A 247 21.24 9.48 -4.54
C TYR A 247 22.77 9.48 -4.39
N ASN A 248 23.27 9.46 -3.15
CA ASN A 248 24.70 9.47 -2.85
C ASN A 248 25.41 8.19 -3.35
N LEU A 249 24.76 7.02 -3.26
CA LEU A 249 25.29 5.76 -3.79
C LEU A 249 25.38 5.75 -5.33
N HIS A 250 24.44 6.39 -6.02
CA HIS A 250 24.53 6.52 -7.49
C HIS A 250 25.57 7.56 -7.90
N GLY A 251 25.75 8.64 -7.12
CA GLY A 251 26.79 9.63 -7.35
C GLY A 251 28.21 9.07 -7.20
N SER A 252 28.44 8.20 -6.20
CA SER A 252 29.76 7.61 -5.95
C SER A 252 30.16 6.53 -6.96
N VAL A 253 29.20 5.80 -7.53
CA VAL A 253 29.45 4.83 -8.61
C VAL A 253 29.84 5.53 -9.92
N HIS A 254 29.32 6.74 -10.19
CA HIS A 254 29.72 7.52 -11.35
C HIS A 254 31.13 8.13 -11.20
N SER A 255 31.53 8.55 -10.00
CA SER A 255 32.91 9.02 -9.74
C SER A 255 33.95 7.90 -9.76
N ALA A 256 33.58 6.68 -9.34
CA ALA A 256 34.48 5.52 -9.35
C ALA A 256 34.77 4.97 -10.77
N LEU A 257 33.93 5.31 -11.75
CA LEU A 257 34.13 4.95 -13.18
C LEU A 257 34.83 6.05 -13.99
N GLN A 258 35.21 7.17 -13.35
CA GLN A 258 35.89 8.31 -14.00
C GLN A 258 37.36 8.47 -13.58
N HIS A 259 37.87 7.62 -12.69
CA HIS A 259 39.30 7.54 -12.41
C HIS A 259 39.86 6.25 -13.04
N PRO A 260 40.59 6.36 -14.16
CA PRO A 260 41.31 5.24 -14.79
C PRO A 260 42.45 4.71 -13.91
#